data_AF-A0AAV0WDQ5-F1
#
_entry.id   AF-A0AAV0WDQ5-F1
#
_cell.length_a   1.000
_cell.length_b   1.000
_cell.length_c   1.000
_cell.angle_alpha   90.00
_cell.angle_beta   90.00
_cell.angle_gamma   90.00
#
_symmetry.space_group_name_H-M   'P 1'
#
loop_
_entity.id
_entity.type
_entity.pdbx_description
1 polymer ?
#
loop_
_entity_poly.entity_id
_entity_poly.type
_entity_poly.pdbx_seq_one_letter_code
_entity_poly.pdbx_strand_id
1 'polypeptide(L)'
;MTKYLTQKQVLHKKHNCRIRRQKIHFITQKLAGTLDRCKLSIHDSVYVLQATLEALGFDNDGYIINSSTSIHRAREMHRCERAEMIKSRFQESRPSYVIVHWDGKL
;
A
#
# COMPACT_ATOMS: atom_id res chain seq x y z
N MET A 1 -59.29 -26.88 -17.61
CA MET A 1 -57.97 -27.49 -17.85
C MET A 1 -57.17 -26.62 -18.82
N THR A 2 -55.95 -26.27 -18.42
CA THR A 2 -54.86 -25.57 -19.16
C THR A 2 -55.00 -24.07 -19.44
N LYS A 3 -53.81 -23.41 -19.42
CA LYS A 3 -53.49 -21.99 -19.53
C LYS A 3 -53.63 -21.31 -18.14
N TYR A 4 -52.60 -20.88 -17.41
CA TYR A 4 -51.36 -20.23 -17.81
C TYR A 4 -50.26 -20.49 -16.75
N LEU A 5 -49.22 -21.21 -17.13
CA LEU A 5 -47.90 -21.06 -16.51
C LEU A 5 -47.28 -19.74 -17.01
N THR A 6 -46.29 -19.25 -16.27
CA THR A 6 -45.39 -18.11 -16.59
C THR A 6 -45.90 -16.70 -16.26
N GLN A 7 -46.02 -16.39 -14.97
CA GLN A 7 -45.75 -15.03 -14.50
C GLN A 7 -44.22 -14.85 -14.34
N LYS A 8 -43.71 -14.05 -15.26
CA LYS A 8 -42.40 -13.42 -15.26
C LYS A 8 -42.07 -12.78 -13.89
N GLN A 9 -40.80 -12.91 -13.51
CA GLN A 9 -39.99 -11.85 -12.90
C GLN A 9 -40.34 -11.42 -11.47
N VAL A 10 -39.91 -12.19 -10.46
CA VAL A 10 -39.35 -11.58 -9.26
C VAL A 10 -37.84 -11.52 -9.46
N LEU A 11 -37.41 -10.45 -10.11
CA LEU A 11 -36.03 -10.00 -10.14
C LEU A 11 -35.54 -9.84 -8.69
N HIS A 12 -34.89 -10.85 -8.11
CA HIS A 12 -33.77 -10.54 -7.23
C HIS A 12 -32.67 -10.02 -8.13
N LYS A 13 -32.73 -8.70 -8.39
CA LYS A 13 -31.63 -7.91 -8.93
C LYS A 13 -30.45 -8.12 -7.98
N LYS A 14 -29.63 -9.15 -8.25
CA LYS A 14 -28.20 -9.04 -7.96
C LYS A 14 -27.80 -7.79 -8.73
N HIS A 15 -27.66 -6.69 -7.99
CA HIS A 15 -27.00 -5.51 -8.51
C HIS A 15 -25.59 -5.96 -8.87
N ASN A 16 -25.45 -6.42 -10.11
CA ASN A 16 -24.18 -6.58 -10.77
C ASN A 16 -23.72 -5.16 -11.08
N CYS A 17 -23.36 -4.44 -10.02
CA CYS A 17 -22.55 -3.27 -10.14
C CYS A 17 -21.21 -3.82 -10.60
N ARG A 18 -21.00 -3.81 -11.91
CA ARG A 18 -19.66 -3.84 -12.49
C ARG A 18 -18.97 -2.56 -12.02
N ILE A 19 -18.66 -2.48 -10.73
CA ILE A 19 -17.64 -1.61 -10.19
C ILE A 19 -16.42 -2.10 -10.95
N ARG A 20 -15.95 -1.31 -11.92
CA ARG A 20 -14.61 -1.50 -12.46
C ARG A 20 -13.74 -1.54 -11.21
N ARG A 21 -13.28 -2.72 -10.80
CA ARG A 21 -12.45 -2.94 -9.60
C ARG A 21 -11.15 -2.18 -9.89
N GLN A 22 -11.17 -0.87 -9.67
CA GLN A 22 -9.99 -0.04 -9.68
C GLN A 22 -9.22 -0.50 -8.46
N LYS A 23 -8.19 -1.28 -8.75
CA LYS A 23 -7.17 -1.70 -7.84
C LYS A 23 -6.69 -0.48 -7.04
N ILE A 24 -7.06 -0.40 -5.75
CA ILE A 24 -6.78 0.77 -4.92
C ILE A 24 -5.31 0.76 -4.50
N HIS A 25 -4.58 1.84 -4.78
CA HIS A 25 -3.23 2.07 -4.27
C HIS A 25 -3.32 2.69 -2.87
N PHE A 26 -3.23 1.85 -1.83
CA PHE A 26 -3.24 2.30 -0.42
C PHE A 26 -1.84 2.44 0.20
N ILE A 27 -0.79 2.14 -0.58
CA ILE A 27 0.61 2.27 -0.12
C ILE A 27 0.97 3.75 -0.06
N THR A 28 1.03 4.28 1.16
CA THR A 28 1.45 5.66 1.44
C THR A 28 2.93 5.69 1.85
N GLN A 29 3.56 6.87 1.74
CA GLN A 29 4.92 7.08 2.25
C GLN A 29 5.04 6.77 3.75
N LYS A 30 4.02 7.12 4.54
CA LYS A 30 3.96 6.81 5.97
C LYS A 30 3.96 5.30 6.22
N LEU A 31 3.21 4.55 5.42
CA LEU A 31 3.23 3.09 5.47
C LEU A 31 4.61 2.56 5.11
N ALA A 32 5.19 3.01 4.00
CA ALA A 32 6.54 2.60 3.56
C ALA A 32 7.61 2.87 4.64
N GLY A 33 7.59 4.05 5.27
CA GLY A 33 8.51 4.39 6.35
C GLY A 33 8.31 3.55 7.61
N THR A 34 7.08 3.13 7.92
CA THR A 34 6.80 2.21 9.03
C THR A 34 7.35 0.82 8.74
N LEU A 35 7.17 0.32 7.53
CA LEU A 35 7.72 -0.97 7.11
C LEU A 35 9.25 -1.00 7.16
N ASP A 36 9.91 0.09 6.72
CA ASP A 36 11.37 0.25 6.81
C ASP A 36 11.83 0.28 8.28
N ARG A 37 11.11 0.98 9.17
CA ARG A 37 11.42 1.02 10.61
C ARG A 37 11.30 -0.36 11.27
N CYS A 38 10.33 -1.16 10.84
CA CYS A 38 10.15 -2.52 11.31
C CYS A 38 11.15 -3.51 10.67
N LYS A 39 12.05 -3.05 9.79
CA LYS A 39 13.02 -3.88 9.05
C LYS A 39 12.36 -5.04 8.30
N LEU A 40 11.12 -4.85 7.85
CA LEU A 40 10.40 -5.91 7.15
C LEU A 40 10.95 -6.11 5.75
N SER A 41 11.09 -7.36 5.33
CA SER A 41 11.32 -7.66 3.91
C SER A 41 10.09 -7.24 3.09
N ILE A 42 10.24 -7.18 1.77
CA ILE A 42 9.12 -6.88 0.87
C ILE A 42 8.03 -7.95 1.01
N HIS A 43 8.43 -9.22 1.12
CA HIS A 43 7.51 -10.34 1.30
C HIS A 43 6.78 -10.29 2.63
N ASP A 44 7.50 -10.07 3.75
CA ASP A 44 6.88 -9.97 5.08
C ASP A 44 5.91 -8.79 5.14
N SER A 45 6.23 -7.70 4.44
CA SER A 45 5.32 -6.55 4.33
C SER A 45 4.01 -6.94 3.63
N VAL A 46 4.08 -7.70 2.53
CA VAL A 46 2.89 -8.19 1.82
C VAL A 46 2.04 -9.08 2.73
N TYR A 47 2.67 -10.01 3.45
CA TYR A 47 1.97 -10.90 4.38
C TYR A 47 1.26 -10.13 5.50
N VAL A 48 1.95 -9.18 6.15
CA VAL A 48 1.37 -8.36 7.21
C VAL A 48 0.20 -7.53 6.68
N LEU A 49 0.34 -6.93 5.50
CA LEU A 49 -0.73 -6.15 4.89
C LEU A 49 -1.93 -7.01 4.51
N GLN A 50 -1.71 -8.19 3.96
CA GLN A 50 -2.78 -9.13 3.61
C GLN A 50 -3.52 -9.60 4.86
N ALA A 51 -2.81 -10.05 5.89
CA ALA A 51 -3.40 -10.48 7.15
C ALA A 51 -4.19 -9.36 7.83
N THR A 52 -3.71 -8.11 7.75
CA THR A 52 -4.42 -6.94 8.29
C THR A 52 -5.72 -6.68 7.53
N LEU A 53 -5.72 -6.80 6.21
CA LEU A 53 -6.92 -6.60 5.39
C LEU A 53 -7.95 -7.71 5.63
N GLU A 54 -7.50 -8.96 5.76
CA GLU A 54 -8.34 -10.10 6.13
C GLU A 54 -8.98 -9.90 7.52
N ALA A 55 -8.20 -9.46 8.51
CA ALA A 55 -8.70 -9.17 9.86
C ALA A 55 -9.72 -8.02 9.89
N LEU A 56 -9.61 -7.07 8.96
CA LEU A 56 -10.54 -5.95 8.80
C LEU A 56 -11.78 -6.31 7.95
N GLY A 57 -11.86 -7.54 7.41
CA GLY A 57 -12.97 -8.00 6.58
C GLY A 57 -12.98 -7.45 5.16
N PHE A 58 -11.82 -6.97 4.66
CA PHE A 58 -11.67 -6.49 3.29
C PHE A 58 -11.41 -7.65 2.32
N ASP A 59 -12.02 -7.57 1.14
CA ASP A 59 -11.73 -8.49 0.03
C ASP A 59 -10.37 -8.16 -0.59
N ASN A 60 -9.40 -9.08 -0.47
CA ASN A 60 -8.04 -8.92 -0.98
C ASN A 60 -8.00 -8.65 -2.50
N ASP A 61 -9.02 -9.08 -3.24
CA ASP A 61 -9.13 -8.87 -4.70
C ASP A 61 -9.31 -7.40 -5.10
N GLY A 62 -9.71 -6.53 -4.16
CA GLY A 62 -9.89 -5.09 -4.37
C GLY A 62 -8.60 -4.26 -4.31
N TYR A 63 -7.51 -4.84 -3.79
CA TYR A 63 -6.32 -4.09 -3.40
C TYR A 63 -5.06 -4.56 -4.14
N ILE A 64 -4.15 -3.62 -4.39
CA ILE A 64 -2.83 -3.92 -4.96
C ILE A 64 -1.86 -4.31 -3.84
N ILE A 65 -2.15 -5.40 -3.13
CA ILE A 65 -1.30 -5.90 -2.04
C ILE A 65 -0.14 -6.72 -2.63
N ASN A 66 -0.38 -7.39 -3.75
CA ASN A 66 0.54 -8.32 -4.40
C ASN A 66 1.63 -7.68 -5.27
N SER A 67 1.70 -6.35 -5.35
CA SER A 67 2.79 -5.70 -6.09
C SER A 67 3.94 -5.42 -5.16
N SER A 68 4.84 -6.40 -5.00
CA SER A 68 6.18 -6.19 -4.42
C SER A 68 6.85 -4.92 -5.00
N THR A 69 6.60 -4.64 -6.27
CA THR A 69 7.01 -3.43 -6.99
C THR A 69 6.43 -2.14 -6.42
N SER A 70 5.16 -2.12 -5.96
CA SER A 70 4.55 -0.89 -5.41
C SER A 70 5.14 -0.54 -4.05
N ILE A 71 5.36 -1.53 -3.19
CA ILE A 71 6.01 -1.37 -1.89
C ILE A 71 7.47 -0.94 -2.08
N HIS A 72 8.20 -1.58 -3.01
CA HIS A 72 9.57 -1.21 -3.32
C HIS A 72 9.67 0.25 -3.76
N ARG A 73 8.86 0.65 -4.74
CA ARG A 73 8.83 2.04 -5.24
C ARG A 73 8.46 3.03 -4.16
N ALA A 74 7.48 2.72 -3.31
CA ALA A 74 7.09 3.60 -2.22
C ALA A 74 8.21 3.78 -1.17
N ARG A 75 8.96 2.71 -0.86
CA ARG A 75 10.14 2.79 0.01
C ARG A 75 11.24 3.62 -0.62
N GLU A 76 11.51 3.41 -1.90
CA GLU A 76 12.55 4.15 -2.61
C GLU A 76 12.25 5.65 -2.67
N MET A 77 11.01 6.03 -3.03
CA MET A 77 10.57 7.43 -2.98
C MET A 77 10.71 8.01 -1.57
N HIS A 78 10.24 7.31 -0.54
CA HIS A 78 10.36 7.77 0.84
C HIS A 78 11.82 7.95 1.29
N ARG A 79 12.74 7.09 0.84
CA ARG A 79 14.19 7.22 1.11
C ARG A 79 14.79 8.41 0.39
N CYS A 80 14.43 8.64 -0.87
CA CYS A 80 14.86 9.82 -1.63
C CYS A 80 14.38 11.11 -0.97
N GLU A 81 13.09 11.21 -0.66
CA GLU A 81 12.51 12.38 0.03
C GLU A 81 13.16 12.63 1.38
N ARG A 82 13.45 11.56 2.14
CA ARG A 82 14.16 11.68 3.41
C ARG A 82 15.60 12.17 3.21
N ALA A 83 16.30 11.70 2.19
CA ALA A 83 17.65 12.16 1.87
C ALA A 83 17.64 13.63 1.45
N GLU A 84 16.67 14.05 0.64
CA GLU A 84 16.47 15.45 0.23
C GLU A 84 16.17 16.35 1.43
N MET A 85 15.29 15.92 2.34
CA MET A 85 14.97 16.64 3.58
C MET A 85 16.20 16.79 4.48
N ILE A 86 17.02 15.75 4.60
CA ILE A 86 18.27 15.82 5.37
C ILE A 86 19.24 16.80 4.70
N LYS A 87 19.36 16.74 3.36
CA LYS A 87 20.22 17.62 2.57
C LYS A 87 19.79 19.08 2.70
N SER A 88 18.50 19.39 2.60
CA SER A 88 17.99 20.76 2.72
C SER A 88 18.22 21.31 4.13
N ARG A 89 17.88 20.53 5.17
CA ARG A 89 18.13 20.93 6.57
C ARG A 89 19.60 21.19 6.87
N PHE A 90 20.48 20.36 6.31
CA PHE A 90 21.92 20.55 6.46
C PHE A 90 22.42 21.83 5.78
N GLN A 91 21.86 22.17 4.61
CA GLN A 91 22.17 23.42 3.91
C GLN A 91 21.63 24.65 4.63
N GLU A 92 20.46 24.55 5.27
CA GLU A 92 19.89 25.64 6.08
C GLU A 92 20.73 25.92 7.33
N SER A 93 21.14 24.86 8.05
CA SER A 93 21.91 24.99 9.29
C SER A 93 23.43 24.95 9.08
N ARG A 94 23.89 25.28 7.86
CA ARG A 94 25.24 24.96 7.33
C ARG A 94 26.35 25.17 8.37
N PRO A 95 26.87 24.08 8.99
CA PRO A 95 27.87 24.20 10.05
C PRO A 95 29.21 24.68 9.51
N SER A 96 29.99 25.38 10.34
CA SER A 96 31.36 25.79 9.98
C SER A 96 32.33 24.61 9.83
N TYR A 97 32.12 23.54 10.59
CA TYR A 97 32.84 22.27 10.47
C TYR A 97 31.90 21.10 10.73
N VAL A 98 32.16 19.96 10.08
CA VAL A 98 31.37 18.74 10.23
C VAL A 98 32.33 17.56 10.33
N ILE A 99 32.17 16.74 11.37
CA ILE A 99 32.87 15.47 11.52
C ILE A 99 31.86 14.38 11.18
N VAL A 100 32.08 13.69 10.05
CA VAL A 100 31.21 12.58 9.64
C VAL A 100 31.84 11.28 10.11
N HIS A 101 31.24 10.64 11.10
CA HIS A 101 31.61 9.29 11.53
C HIS A 101 30.75 8.29 10.76
N TRP A 102 31.33 7.66 9.75
CA TRP A 102 30.71 6.53 9.07
C TRP A 102 30.97 5.28 9.91
N ASP A 103 30.13 5.01 10.91
CA ASP A 103 30.15 3.70 11.56
C ASP A 103 29.73 2.64 10.54
N GLY A 104 30.60 1.65 10.33
CA GLY A 104 30.52 0.68 9.23
C GLY A 104 29.57 -0.50 9.48
N LYS A 105 28.70 -0.42 10.49
CA LYS A 105 27.69 -1.45 10.72
C LYS A 105 26.35 -1.06 10.10
N LEU A 106 26.16 -1.54 8.87
CA LEU A 106 24.85 -1.76 8.26
C LEU A 106 24.15 -2.96 8.90
#